data_AF-A0A2D0A518-F1
#
_entry.id   AF-A0A2D0A518-F1
#
_cell.length_a   1.000
_cell.length_b   1.000
_cell.length_c   1.000
_cell.angle_alpha   90.00
_cell.angle_beta   90.00
_cell.angle_gamma   90.00
#
_symmetry.space_group_name_H-M   'P 1'
#
loop_
_entity.id
_entity.type
_entity.pdbx_description
1 polymer ?
#
loop_
_entity_poly.entity_id
_entity_poly.type
_entity_poly.pdbx_seq_one_letter_code
_entity_poly.pdbx_strand_id
1 'polypeptide(L)'
;MKSFNLEVILDGENTSITVSEADGIFEIIHEGHIVAALRPPGEDWQLLPLDELIEKVSLFESDLAPQSHHIALHSPVINQIIAEIETRSHHSLL
;
A
#
# COMPACT_ATOMS: atom_id res chain seq x y z
N MET A 1 0.60 -5.05 -12.85
CA MET A 1 1.95 -5.43 -12.36
C MET A 1 1.86 -6.71 -11.53
N LYS A 2 2.94 -7.46 -11.28
CA LYS A 2 2.92 -8.55 -10.27
C LYS A 2 3.12 -7.97 -8.87
N SER A 3 2.48 -8.56 -7.87
CA SER A 3 2.72 -8.21 -6.47
C SER A 3 4.20 -8.36 -6.10
N PHE A 4 4.69 -7.52 -5.19
CA PHE A 4 6.08 -7.55 -4.74
C PHE A 4 6.20 -7.24 -3.26
N ASN A 5 7.27 -7.70 -2.65
CA ASN A 5 7.61 -7.36 -1.27
C ASN A 5 8.60 -6.20 -1.25
N LEU A 6 8.45 -5.32 -0.27
CA LEU A 6 9.30 -4.18 0.00
C LEU A 6 9.64 -4.15 1.49
N GLU A 7 10.92 -3.96 1.80
CA GLU A 7 11.36 -3.69 3.17
C GLU A 7 11.30 -2.18 3.43
N VAL A 8 10.58 -1.79 4.47
CA VAL A 8 10.44 -0.40 4.91
C VAL A 8 10.86 -0.27 6.38
N ILE A 9 11.25 0.93 6.79
CA ILE A 9 11.48 1.22 8.21
C ILE A 9 10.18 1.71 8.84
N LEU A 10 9.57 0.91 9.71
CA LEU A 10 8.40 1.28 10.51
C LEU A 10 8.79 1.26 11.98
N ASP A 11 8.55 2.36 12.68
CA ASP A 11 8.88 2.52 14.10
C ASP A 11 10.34 2.16 14.49
N GLY A 12 11.27 2.28 13.52
CA GLY A 12 12.69 1.98 13.70
C GLY A 12 13.07 0.52 13.41
N GLU A 13 12.13 -0.31 12.99
CA GLU A 13 12.34 -1.71 12.63
C GLU A 13 12.23 -1.93 11.12
N ASN A 14 12.99 -2.90 10.59
CA ASN A 14 12.80 -3.37 9.22
C ASN A 14 11.52 -4.20 9.18
N THR A 15 10.56 -3.75 8.40
CA THR A 15 9.26 -4.39 8.24
C THR A 15 9.01 -4.72 6.78
N SER A 16 8.67 -5.99 6.52
CA SER A 16 8.31 -6.45 5.18
C SER A 16 6.83 -6.16 4.91
N ILE A 17 6.56 -5.45 3.83
CA ILE A 17 5.20 -5.22 3.32
C ILE A 17 5.07 -5.81 1.92
N THR A 18 3.85 -6.22 1.57
CA THR A 18 3.51 -6.63 0.21
C THR A 18 2.71 -5.52 -0.45
N VAL A 19 3.09 -5.17 -1.68
CA VAL A 19 2.33 -4.26 -2.53
C VAL A 19 1.70 -5.06 -3.65
N SER A 20 0.37 -4.94 -3.78
CA SER A 20 -0.44 -5.58 -4.82
C SER A 20 -1.20 -4.54 -5.61
N GLU A 21 -1.46 -4.79 -6.90
CA GLU A 21 -2.26 -3.90 -7.74
C GLU A 21 -3.57 -4.59 -8.10
N ALA A 22 -4.70 -3.95 -7.80
CA ALA A 22 -6.05 -4.40 -8.15
C ALA A 22 -6.86 -3.20 -8.66
N ASP A 23 -7.44 -3.30 -9.85
CA ASP A 23 -8.29 -2.25 -10.45
C ASP A 23 -7.66 -0.83 -10.46
N GLY A 24 -6.34 -0.77 -10.68
CA GLY A 24 -5.59 0.49 -10.68
C GLY A 24 -5.39 1.12 -9.30
N ILE A 25 -5.61 0.35 -8.23
CA ILE A 25 -5.33 0.71 -6.85
C ILE A 25 -4.18 -0.17 -6.35
N PHE A 26 -3.22 0.43 -5.67
CA PHE A 26 -2.10 -0.27 -5.06
C PHE A 26 -2.39 -0.52 -3.58
N GLU A 27 -2.71 -1.76 -3.25
CA GLU A 27 -2.97 -2.24 -1.90
C GLU A 27 -1.64 -2.49 -1.18
N ILE A 28 -1.52 -1.95 0.03
CA ILE A 28 -0.39 -2.17 0.92
C ILE A 28 -0.85 -3.18 1.96
N ILE A 29 -0.15 -4.31 2.02
CA ILE A 29 -0.50 -5.47 2.83
C ILE A 29 0.62 -5.71 3.84
N HIS A 30 0.26 -5.86 5.11
CA HIS A 30 1.16 -6.21 6.20
C HIS A 30 0.55 -7.34 7.02
N GLU A 31 1.31 -8.41 7.26
CA GLU A 31 0.84 -9.61 7.97
C GLU A 31 -0.47 -10.21 7.42
N GLY A 32 -0.71 -10.06 6.12
CA GLY A 32 -1.93 -10.55 5.45
C GLY A 32 -3.12 -9.60 5.54
N HIS A 33 -2.97 -8.44 6.17
CA HIS A 33 -3.99 -7.41 6.31
C HIS A 33 -3.74 -6.23 5.36
N ILE A 34 -4.79 -5.72 4.73
CA ILE A 34 -4.68 -4.47 3.96
C ILE A 34 -4.70 -3.31 4.96
N VAL A 35 -3.57 -2.60 5.04
CA VAL A 35 -3.36 -1.52 6.01
C VAL A 35 -3.49 -0.13 5.38
N ALA A 36 -3.38 -0.06 4.05
CA ALA A 36 -3.57 1.15 3.27
C ALA A 36 -3.74 0.82 1.79
N ALA A 37 -4.24 1.79 1.03
CA ALA A 37 -4.20 1.71 -0.42
C ALA A 37 -3.81 3.06 -1.02
N LEU A 38 -3.07 3.02 -2.11
CA LEU A 38 -2.62 4.16 -2.89
C LEU A 38 -3.29 4.14 -4.26
N ARG A 39 -3.80 5.29 -4.70
CA ARG A 39 -4.25 5.48 -6.08
C ARG A 39 -3.15 6.20 -6.86
N PRO A 40 -2.72 5.66 -8.01
CA PRO A 40 -1.82 6.37 -8.91
C PRO A 40 -2.51 7.64 -9.41
N PRO A 41 -1.74 8.69 -9.71
CA PRO A 41 -2.30 9.97 -10.07
C PRO A 41 -3.11 9.99 -11.35
N GLY A 42 -4.04 10.95 -11.40
CA GLY A 42 -4.15 11.84 -12.55
C GLY A 42 -3.17 13.03 -12.49
N GLU A 43 -2.86 13.54 -11.28
CA GLU A 43 -1.89 14.64 -11.01
C GLU A 43 -0.90 14.30 -9.86
N ASP A 44 -1.37 13.97 -8.64
CA ASP A 44 -0.52 13.41 -7.55
C ASP A 44 -1.04 12.06 -6.98
N TRP A 45 -0.15 11.27 -6.36
CA TRP A 45 -0.49 10.02 -5.68
C TRP A 45 -1.37 10.27 -4.45
N GLN A 46 -2.43 9.48 -4.28
CA GLN A 46 -3.40 9.67 -3.21
C GLN A 46 -3.48 8.44 -2.31
N LEU A 47 -3.33 8.65 -1.00
CA LEU A 47 -3.73 7.66 0.00
C LEU A 47 -5.26 7.63 0.06
N LEU A 48 -5.85 6.44 -0.11
CA LEU A 48 -7.30 6.29 -0.01
C LEU A 48 -7.74 6.58 1.43
N PRO A 49 -8.74 7.45 1.63
CA PRO A 49 -9.38 7.58 2.94
C PRO A 49 -10.14 6.29 3.28
N LEU A 50 -10.35 6.04 4.57
CA LEU A 50 -10.87 4.77 5.08
C LEU A 50 -12.24 4.40 4.49
N ASP A 51 -13.12 5.37 4.30
CA ASP A 51 -14.43 5.21 3.66
C ASP A 51 -14.30 4.72 2.21
N GLU A 52 -13.40 5.31 1.42
CA GLU A 52 -13.12 4.82 0.06
C GLU A 52 -12.44 3.45 0.07
N LEU A 53 -11.58 3.17 1.05
CA LEU A 53 -10.91 1.88 1.18
C LEU A 53 -11.94 0.76 1.40
N ILE A 54 -12.90 0.97 2.31
CA ILE A 54 -13.99 0.02 2.60
C ILE A 54 -14.87 -0.25 1.36
N GLU A 55 -15.10 0.78 0.53
CA GLU A 55 -15.93 0.64 -0.67
C GLU A 55 -15.21 -0.04 -1.84
N LYS A 56 -13.91 0.21 -2.00
CA LYS A 56 -13.16 -0.14 -3.22
C LYS A 56 -12.27 -1.35 -3.08
N VAL A 57 -11.92 -1.72 -1.85
CA VAL A 57 -11.03 -2.83 -1.57
C VAL A 57 -11.82 -3.91 -0.83
N SER A 58 -11.59 -5.17 -1.20
CA SER A 58 -12.22 -6.31 -0.52
C SER A 58 -11.57 -6.53 0.84
N LEU A 59 -11.96 -5.72 1.82
CA LEU A 59 -11.51 -5.84 3.20
C LEU A 59 -12.28 -6.95 3.93
N PHE A 60 -11.58 -7.71 4.78
CA PHE A 60 -12.17 -8.61 5.76
C PHE A 60 -12.38 -7.88 7.10
N GLU A 61 -13.28 -8.38 7.96
CA GLU A 61 -13.49 -7.81 9.30
C GLU A 61 -12.19 -7.69 10.12
N SER A 62 -11.24 -8.61 9.90
CA SER A 62 -9.92 -8.57 10.53
C SER A 62 -9.06 -7.39 10.08
N ASP A 63 -9.25 -6.87 8.86
CA ASP A 63 -8.49 -5.71 8.33
C ASP A 63 -9.01 -4.40 8.91
N LEU A 64 -10.25 -4.41 9.41
CA LEU A 64 -10.88 -3.26 10.05
C LEU A 64 -10.67 -3.23 11.57
N ALA A 65 -10.07 -4.27 12.15
CA ALA A 65 -9.78 -4.30 13.56
C ALA A 65 -8.86 -3.12 13.95
N PRO A 66 -9.02 -2.53 15.14
CA PRO A 66 -8.09 -1.51 15.63
C PRO A 66 -6.63 -2.00 15.65
N GLN A 67 -6.45 -3.32 15.68
CA GLN A 67 -5.18 -4.01 15.75
C GLN A 67 -4.52 -4.26 14.38
N SER A 68 -5.26 -4.15 13.26
CA SER A 68 -4.69 -4.26 11.91
C SER A 68 -4.21 -2.91 11.38
N HIS A 69 -4.66 -1.80 11.98
CA HIS A 69 -4.19 -0.44 11.69
C HIS A 69 -2.91 -0.06 12.45
N HIS A 70 -2.17 -1.02 13.02
CA HIS A 70 -1.03 -0.72 13.90
C HIS A 70 0.18 -0.10 13.19
N ILE A 71 0.24 -0.10 11.86
CA ILE A 71 1.34 0.55 11.16
C ILE A 71 0.94 1.96 10.72
N ALA A 72 1.64 2.96 11.27
CA ALA A 72 1.51 4.33 10.82
C ALA A 72 2.41 4.54 9.60
N LEU A 73 1.82 4.49 8.40
CA LEU A 73 2.53 4.81 7.16
C LEU A 73 2.76 6.32 7.08
N HIS A 74 3.85 6.79 7.68
CA HIS A 74 4.26 8.18 7.58
C HIS A 74 4.77 8.53 6.17
N SER A 75 4.82 9.82 5.84
CA SER A 75 5.22 10.31 4.50
C SER A 75 6.51 9.70 3.94
N PRO A 76 7.59 9.49 4.72
CA PRO A 76 8.81 8.87 4.19
C PRO A 76 8.58 7.44 3.66
N VAL A 77 7.78 6.65 4.38
CA VAL A 77 7.47 5.25 4.00
C VAL A 77 6.57 5.25 2.77
N ILE A 78 5.55 6.10 2.73
CA ILE A 78 4.68 6.26 1.56
C ILE A 78 5.49 6.63 0.32
N ASN A 79 6.42 7.59 0.43
CA ASN A 79 7.26 8.01 -0.69
C ASN A 79 8.17 6.89 -1.19
N GLN A 80 8.72 6.06 -0.29
CA GLN A 80 9.50 4.88 -0.67
C GLN A 80 8.65 3.87 -1.44
N ILE A 81 7.42 3.60 -0.96
CA ILE A 81 6.48 2.70 -1.64
C ILE A 81 6.17 3.21 -3.05
N ILE A 82 5.85 4.50 -3.19
CA ILE A 82 5.55 5.12 -4.48
C ILE A 82 6.72 4.97 -5.45
N ALA A 83 7.95 5.32 -5.03
CA ALA A 83 9.13 5.23 -5.88
C ALA A 83 9.39 3.80 -6.39
N GLU A 84 9.14 2.81 -5.55
CA GLU A 84 9.29 1.40 -5.93
C GLU A 84 8.20 0.95 -6.91
N ILE A 85 6.94 1.37 -6.69
CA ILE A 85 5.84 1.11 -7.62
C ILE A 85 6.16 1.69 -9.00
N GLU A 86 6.61 2.95 -9.06
CA GLU A 86 6.94 3.62 -10.32
C GLU A 86 8.09 2.93 -11.05
N THR A 87 9.14 2.54 -10.32
CA THR A 87 10.29 1.81 -10.87
C THR A 87 9.84 0.51 -11.54
N ARG A 88 9.00 -0.28 -10.86
CA ARG A 88 8.53 -1.58 -11.36
C ARG A 88 7.50 -1.45 -12.47
N SER A 89 6.66 -0.43 -12.42
CA SER A 89 5.67 -0.14 -13.47
C SER A 89 6.36 0.28 -14.77
N HIS A 90 7.40 1.10 -14.70
CA HIS A 90 8.20 1.49 -15.87
C HIS A 90 9.00 0.32 -16.45
N HIS A 91 9.49 -0.59 -15.61
CA HIS A 91 10.23 -1.77 -16.06
C HIS A 91 9.35 -2.83 -16.75
N SER A 92 8.02 -2.72 -16.64
CA SER A 92 7.06 -3.62 -17.30
C SER A 92 6.68 -3.19 -18.72
N LEU A 93 7.23 -2.09 -19.22
CA LEU A 93 6.97 -1.52 -20.56
C LEU A 93 8.10 -1.76 -21.58
N LEU A 94 9.11 -2.57 -21.23
CA LEU A 94 10.23 -3.01 -22.09
C LEU A 94 10.20 -4.53 -22.26
#